data_AF-A0A956S8T7-F1
#
_entry.id   AF-A0A956S8T7-F1
#
_cell.length_a   1.000
_cell.length_b   1.000
_cell.length_c   1.000
_cell.angle_alpha   90.00
_cell.angle_beta   90.00
_cell.angle_gamma   90.00
#
_symmetry.space_group_name_H-M   'P 1'
#
loop_
_entity.id
_entity.type
_entity.pdbx_description
1 polymer ?
#
loop_
_entity_poly.entity_id
_entity_poly.type
_entity_poly.pdbx_seq_one_letter_code
_entity_poly.pdbx_strand_id
1 'polypeptide(L)'
;MISHRRNWILLGATLLVAFTLLGFFGREVYRQAPPIPSTVTTPDGTVLMTRESILDGQQVWQSTGGQQLGSIWGHGSYQAPDWSADWLHREVVALLDVKAERTAGLPYDRLDVATQAVLRDEVKREMRANSYDRITGSIVVSEDRASAIDRVADHYERLFGADPALASLREDYAMPEMTVDDPARRARLVDFFFWTSWACATERPDQHVTYTNNWPH
;
A
#
# COMPACT_ATOMS: atom_id res chain seq x y z
N MET A 1 -10.10 0.74 60.12
CA MET A 1 -10.08 1.25 58.74
C MET A 1 -9.05 0.44 57.96
N ILE A 2 -9.46 -0.26 56.90
CA ILE A 2 -8.53 -1.03 56.06
C ILE A 2 -7.66 -0.03 55.28
N SER A 3 -6.33 -0.13 55.44
CA SER A 3 -5.39 0.76 54.76
C SER A 3 -5.23 0.34 53.30
N HIS A 4 -5.84 1.08 52.38
CA HIS A 4 -5.71 0.85 50.93
C HIS A 4 -4.42 1.43 50.33
N ARG A 5 -3.52 1.98 51.15
CA ARG A 5 -2.29 2.64 50.71
C ARG A 5 -1.44 1.76 49.80
N ARG A 6 -1.30 0.47 50.13
CA ARG A 6 -0.55 -0.49 49.31
C ARG A 6 -1.19 -0.69 47.92
N ASN A 7 -2.51 -0.78 47.86
CA ASN A 7 -3.24 -0.98 46.60
C ASN A 7 -3.16 0.27 45.71
N TRP A 8 -3.26 1.46 46.30
CA TRP A 8 -3.09 2.73 45.58
C TRP A 8 -1.66 2.92 45.06
N ILE A 9 -0.64 2.53 45.84
CA ILE A 9 0.75 2.53 45.37
C ILE A 9 0.93 1.55 44.21
N LEU A 10 0.38 0.33 44.32
CA LEU A 10 0.48 -0.67 43.27
C LEU A 10 -0.20 -0.17 41.99
N LEU A 11 -1.43 0.35 42.08
CA LEU A 11 -2.16 0.93 40.96
C LEU A 11 -1.37 2.08 40.31
N GLY A 12 -0.86 3.01 41.13
CA GLY A 12 -0.06 4.13 40.65
C GLY A 12 1.21 3.68 39.93
N ALA A 13 1.91 2.68 40.47
CA ALA A 13 3.09 2.09 39.84
C ALA A 13 2.74 1.39 38.52
N THR A 14 1.65 0.61 38.47
CA THR A 14 1.18 -0.04 37.25
C THR A 14 0.84 0.97 36.16
N LEU A 15 0.10 2.04 36.50
CA LEU A 15 -0.23 3.10 35.55
C LEU A 15 1.05 3.81 35.05
N LEU A 16 1.97 4.16 35.96
CA LEU A 16 3.21 4.83 35.59
C LEU A 16 4.04 4.01 34.60
N VAL A 17 4.20 2.71 34.87
CA VAL A 17 4.94 1.79 33.98
C VAL A 17 4.22 1.65 32.64
N ALA A 18 2.89 1.43 32.65
CA ALA A 18 2.11 1.27 31.43
C ALA A 18 2.17 2.53 30.54
N PHE A 19 1.98 3.72 31.11
CA PHE A 19 2.04 4.98 30.34
C PHE A 19 3.46 5.31 29.86
N THR A 20 4.49 4.93 30.62
CA THR A 20 5.88 5.10 30.19
C THR A 20 6.19 4.21 28.99
N LEU A 21 5.79 2.94 29.02
CA LEU A 21 5.94 2.02 27.90
C LEU A 21 5.16 2.52 26.68
N LEU A 22 3.89 2.92 26.87
CA LEU A 22 3.05 3.46 25.80
C LEU A 22 3.68 4.71 25.16
N GLY A 23 4.16 5.66 25.96
CA GLY A 23 4.81 6.87 25.47
C GLY A 23 6.12 6.60 24.74
N PHE A 24 6.94 5.68 25.27
CA PHE A 24 8.19 5.28 24.64
C PHE A 24 7.96 4.63 23.27
N PHE A 25 7.08 3.63 23.18
CA PHE A 25 6.80 2.97 21.91
C PHE A 25 5.99 3.85 20.95
N GLY A 26 5.12 4.74 21.45
CA GLY A 26 4.46 5.75 20.62
C GLY A 26 5.46 6.66 19.90
N ARG A 27 6.53 7.10 20.60
CA ARG A 27 7.63 7.85 19.97
C ARG A 27 8.35 7.05 18.87
N GLU A 28 8.57 5.76 19.09
CA GLU A 28 9.19 4.90 18.07
C GLU A 28 8.30 4.71 16.84
N VAL A 29 6.97 4.61 17.01
CA VAL A 29 6.02 4.58 15.89
C VAL A 29 6.17 5.82 15.00
N TYR A 30 6.27 7.02 15.59
CA TYR A 30 6.47 8.25 14.81
C TYR A 30 7.79 8.30 14.05
N ARG A 31 8.86 7.70 14.59
CA ARG A 31 10.20 7.70 13.98
C ARG A 31 10.36 6.62 12.92
N GLN A 32 9.65 5.51 13.08
CA GLN A 32 9.80 4.31 12.27
C GLN A 32 8.61 4.07 11.33
N ALA A 33 7.67 5.01 11.21
CA ALA A 33 6.59 4.94 10.25
C ALA A 33 7.13 4.91 8.80
N PRO A 34 6.43 4.24 7.87
CA PRO A 34 6.76 4.34 6.44
C PRO A 34 6.70 5.81 6.00
N PRO A 35 7.72 6.34 5.32
CA PRO A 35 7.70 7.71 4.85
C PRO A 35 6.66 7.88 3.73
N ILE A 36 5.96 9.01 3.73
CA ILE A 36 5.22 9.47 2.56
C ILE A 36 6.21 10.27 1.70
N PRO A 37 6.56 9.79 0.49
CA PRO A 37 7.58 10.40 -0.36
C PRO A 37 7.15 11.78 -0.83
N SER A 38 8.11 12.66 -1.12
CA SER A 38 7.86 13.96 -1.76
C SER A 38 7.35 13.75 -3.20
N THR A 39 8.00 12.85 -3.93
CA THR A 39 7.64 12.41 -5.28
C THR A 39 7.94 10.94 -5.49
N VAL A 40 7.21 10.30 -6.40
CA VAL A 40 7.60 9.03 -7.00
C VAL A 40 7.85 9.29 -8.47
N THR A 41 9.00 8.85 -8.97
CA THR A 41 9.44 9.12 -10.34
C THR A 41 9.94 7.87 -11.03
N THR A 42 9.96 7.90 -12.35
CA THR A 42 10.74 7.00 -13.19
C THR A 42 12.21 7.45 -13.25
N PRO A 43 13.13 6.64 -13.81
CA PRO A 43 14.54 7.00 -13.93
C PRO A 43 14.79 8.17 -14.90
N ASP A 44 13.90 8.40 -15.87
CA ASP A 44 13.98 9.54 -16.80
C ASP A 44 13.51 10.88 -16.18
N GLY A 45 12.97 10.84 -14.95
CA GLY A 45 12.51 12.00 -14.21
C GLY A 45 11.01 12.31 -14.37
N THR A 46 10.24 11.47 -15.07
CA THR A 46 8.78 11.60 -15.12
C THR A 46 8.20 11.40 -13.72
N VAL A 47 7.39 12.38 -13.27
CA VAL A 47 6.74 12.32 -11.96
C VAL A 47 5.42 11.55 -12.09
N LEU A 48 5.29 10.47 -11.33
CA LEU A 48 4.08 9.64 -11.30
C LEU A 48 3.08 10.15 -10.25
N MET A 49 3.58 10.51 -9.06
CA MET A 49 2.76 10.97 -7.94
C MET A 49 3.56 11.86 -7.00
N THR A 50 2.86 12.63 -6.19
CA THR A 50 3.46 13.56 -5.21
C THR A 50 2.94 13.26 -3.81
N ARG A 51 3.62 13.79 -2.79
CA ARG A 51 3.12 13.76 -1.41
C ARG A 51 1.69 14.26 -1.30
N GLU A 52 1.41 15.38 -1.97
CA GLU A 52 0.09 16.01 -1.94
C GLU A 52 -0.94 15.08 -2.58
N SER A 53 -0.62 14.45 -3.71
CA SER A 53 -1.57 13.57 -4.38
C SER A 53 -1.91 12.32 -3.57
N ILE A 54 -0.93 11.74 -2.86
CA ILE A 54 -1.14 10.62 -1.92
C ILE A 54 -2.02 11.04 -0.74
N LEU A 55 -1.79 12.22 -0.17
CA LEU A 55 -2.58 12.74 0.97
C LEU A 55 -3.99 13.13 0.56
N ASP A 56 -4.18 13.68 -0.64
CA ASP A 56 -5.50 13.93 -1.21
C ASP A 56 -6.22 12.61 -1.47
N GLY A 57 -5.52 11.60 -1.97
CA GLY A 57 -6.03 10.23 -2.12
C GLY A 57 -6.54 9.64 -0.82
N GLN A 58 -5.81 9.86 0.28
CA GLN A 58 -6.24 9.45 1.61
C GLN A 58 -7.56 10.14 2.02
N GLN A 59 -7.72 11.42 1.71
CA GLN A 59 -8.98 12.15 1.97
C GLN A 59 -10.13 11.63 1.10
N VAL A 60 -9.87 11.30 -0.18
CA VAL A 60 -10.86 10.66 -1.05
C VAL A 60 -11.28 9.32 -0.46
N TRP A 61 -10.34 8.46 -0.05
CA TRP A 61 -10.63 7.18 0.61
C TRP A 61 -11.48 7.37 1.88
N GLN A 62 -11.18 8.37 2.72
CA GLN A 62 -12.00 8.67 3.89
C GLN A 62 -13.43 9.06 3.50
N SER A 63 -13.60 9.83 2.42
CA SER A 63 -14.92 10.27 1.94
C SER A 63 -15.80 9.16 1.37
N THR A 64 -15.21 8.04 0.91
CA THR A 64 -15.96 6.86 0.42
C THR A 64 -16.42 5.94 1.55
N GLY A 65 -16.16 6.30 2.82
CA GLY A 65 -16.45 5.49 4.01
C GLY A 65 -15.19 4.86 4.62
N GLY A 66 -14.03 4.97 3.97
CA GLY A 66 -12.74 4.51 4.48
C GLY A 66 -12.75 3.03 4.83
N GLN A 67 -12.53 2.73 6.12
CA GLN A 67 -12.51 1.38 6.68
C GLN A 67 -13.89 0.69 6.72
N GLN A 68 -14.97 1.38 6.35
CA GLN A 68 -16.29 0.76 6.28
C GLN A 68 -16.53 0.07 4.91
N LEU A 69 -15.79 0.46 3.87
CA LEU A 69 -15.95 -0.10 2.52
C LEU A 69 -15.13 -1.38 2.33
N GLY A 70 -13.85 -1.33 2.69
CA GLY A 70 -12.93 -2.47 2.74
C GLY A 70 -11.86 -2.21 3.81
N SER A 71 -10.70 -2.86 3.70
CA SER A 71 -9.60 -2.64 4.64
C SER A 71 -8.35 -2.01 4.01
N ILE A 72 -7.56 -1.35 4.87
CA ILE A 72 -6.20 -0.90 4.58
C ILE A 72 -5.33 -1.43 5.71
N TRP A 73 -4.21 -2.09 5.37
CA TRP A 73 -3.31 -2.69 6.36
C TRP A 73 -4.03 -3.63 7.34
N GLY A 74 -5.02 -4.39 6.86
CA GLY A 74 -5.80 -5.35 7.63
C GLY A 74 -6.86 -4.75 8.56
N HIS A 75 -7.02 -3.42 8.59
CA HIS A 75 -8.02 -2.74 9.40
C HIS A 75 -9.14 -2.22 8.52
N GLY A 76 -10.35 -2.77 8.69
CA GLY A 76 -11.56 -2.33 8.00
C GLY A 76 -12.63 -3.41 7.94
N SER A 77 -13.53 -3.28 6.96
CA SER A 77 -14.58 -4.26 6.69
C SER A 77 -14.06 -5.40 5.82
N TYR A 78 -14.88 -6.44 5.65
CA TYR A 78 -14.45 -7.74 5.10
C TYR A 78 -15.21 -8.17 3.84
N GLN A 79 -16.10 -7.33 3.30
CA GLN A 79 -16.84 -7.64 2.07
C GLN A 79 -16.03 -7.26 0.82
N ALA A 80 -15.61 -5.99 0.73
CA ALA A 80 -14.59 -5.59 -0.22
C ALA A 80 -13.20 -6.06 0.27
N PRO A 81 -12.20 -6.16 -0.62
CA PRO A 81 -10.89 -6.66 -0.26
C PRO A 81 -10.11 -5.68 0.63
N ASP A 82 -8.95 -6.13 1.09
CA ASP A 82 -7.92 -5.20 1.57
C ASP A 82 -7.24 -4.53 0.37
N TRP A 83 -7.37 -3.22 0.25
CA TRP A 83 -6.87 -2.48 -0.90
C TRP A 83 -5.33 -2.45 -0.98
N SER A 84 -4.63 -2.52 0.16
CA SER A 84 -3.17 -2.60 0.16
C SER A 84 -2.69 -3.96 -0.35
N ALA A 85 -3.35 -5.04 0.03
CA ALA A 85 -3.01 -6.39 -0.41
C ALA A 85 -3.45 -6.67 -1.86
N ASP A 86 -4.66 -6.27 -2.25
CA ASP A 86 -5.17 -6.43 -3.61
C ASP A 86 -4.35 -5.62 -4.62
N TRP A 87 -4.01 -4.37 -4.28
CA TRP A 87 -3.10 -3.57 -5.09
C TRP A 87 -1.75 -4.28 -5.24
N LEU A 88 -1.14 -4.70 -4.13
CA LEU A 88 0.18 -5.35 -4.14
C LEU A 88 0.18 -6.59 -5.05
N HIS A 89 -0.85 -7.42 -4.94
CA HIS A 89 -0.97 -8.60 -5.78
C HIS A 89 -1.09 -8.24 -7.27
N ARG A 90 -1.98 -7.30 -7.60
CA ARG A 90 -2.19 -6.85 -8.99
C ARG A 90 -0.94 -6.21 -9.58
N GLU A 91 -0.21 -5.41 -8.80
CA GLU A 91 1.05 -4.78 -9.22
C GLU A 91 2.13 -5.83 -9.50
N VAL A 92 2.26 -6.86 -8.65
CA VAL A 92 3.19 -7.97 -8.88
C VAL A 92 2.85 -8.74 -10.15
N VAL A 93 1.57 -9.08 -10.35
CA VAL A 93 1.12 -9.81 -11.55
C VAL A 93 1.34 -8.97 -12.81
N ALA A 94 0.94 -7.70 -12.78
CA ALA A 94 1.14 -6.79 -13.89
C ALA A 94 2.63 -6.59 -14.22
N LEU A 95 3.50 -6.50 -13.21
CA LEU A 95 4.94 -6.37 -13.43
C LEU A 95 5.57 -7.64 -14.01
N LEU A 96 5.09 -8.82 -13.61
CA LEU A 96 5.50 -10.09 -14.22
C LEU A 96 5.11 -10.12 -15.71
N ASP A 97 3.88 -9.72 -16.04
CA ASP A 97 3.40 -9.66 -17.43
C ASP A 97 4.18 -8.64 -18.26
N VAL A 98 4.41 -7.43 -17.75
CA VAL A 98 5.21 -6.39 -18.43
C VAL A 98 6.61 -6.91 -18.76
N LYS A 99 7.28 -7.55 -17.80
CA LYS A 99 8.63 -8.10 -18.02
C LYS A 99 8.62 -9.30 -18.98
N ALA A 100 7.59 -10.15 -18.91
CA ALA A 100 7.41 -11.29 -19.81
C ALA A 100 7.19 -10.83 -21.26
N GLU A 101 6.29 -9.87 -21.47
CA GLU A 101 6.02 -9.25 -22.76
C GLU A 101 7.29 -8.62 -23.34
N ARG A 102 8.06 -7.88 -22.52
CA ARG A 102 9.32 -7.26 -22.95
C ARG A 102 10.39 -8.29 -23.34
N THR A 103 10.50 -9.39 -22.61
CA THR A 103 11.60 -10.35 -22.75
C THR A 103 11.33 -11.38 -23.84
N ALA A 104 10.08 -11.82 -23.97
CA ALA A 104 9.69 -12.94 -24.82
C ALA A 104 8.48 -12.65 -25.73
N GLY A 105 7.84 -11.49 -25.62
CA GLY A 105 6.63 -11.16 -26.39
C GLY A 105 5.42 -12.00 -26.02
N LEU A 106 5.42 -12.65 -24.85
CA LEU A 106 4.38 -13.56 -24.39
C LEU A 106 3.88 -13.15 -23.00
N PRO A 107 2.60 -13.42 -22.67
CA PRO A 107 2.11 -13.30 -21.31
C PRO A 107 2.89 -14.21 -20.35
N TYR A 108 3.00 -13.82 -19.08
CA TYR A 108 3.80 -14.54 -18.09
C TYR A 108 3.39 -16.01 -17.94
N ASP A 109 2.09 -16.31 -18.01
CA ASP A 109 1.53 -17.65 -17.88
C ASP A 109 1.86 -18.59 -19.05
N ARG A 110 2.33 -18.05 -20.19
CA ARG A 110 2.75 -18.81 -21.38
C ARG A 110 4.24 -19.10 -21.44
N LEU A 111 5.02 -18.55 -20.52
CA LEU A 111 6.46 -18.83 -20.43
C LEU A 111 6.74 -20.22 -19.87
N ASP A 112 7.92 -20.76 -20.17
CA ASP A 112 8.40 -21.97 -19.53
C ASP A 112 8.72 -21.74 -18.04
N VAL A 113 8.73 -22.83 -17.26
CA VAL A 113 8.89 -22.77 -15.80
C VAL A 113 10.21 -22.13 -15.36
N ALA A 114 11.29 -22.30 -16.13
CA ALA A 114 12.58 -21.73 -15.78
C ALA A 114 12.55 -20.20 -15.95
N THR A 115 12.03 -19.72 -17.07
CA THR A 115 11.86 -18.27 -17.30
C THR A 115 10.89 -17.65 -16.28
N GLN A 116 9.79 -18.35 -15.95
CA GLN A 116 8.86 -17.92 -14.91
C GLN A 116 9.53 -17.76 -13.54
N ALA A 117 10.44 -18.67 -13.18
CA ALA A 117 11.15 -18.63 -11.90
C ALA A 117 12.13 -17.45 -11.83
N VAL A 118 12.84 -17.17 -12.93
CA VAL A 118 13.75 -16.01 -13.02
C VAL A 118 12.98 -14.70 -12.82
N LEU A 119 11.87 -14.51 -13.55
CA LEU A 119 11.07 -13.29 -13.43
C LEU A 119 10.45 -13.12 -12.04
N ARG A 120 9.99 -14.21 -11.39
CA ARG A 120 9.49 -14.14 -10.00
C ARG A 120 10.54 -13.62 -9.02
N ASP A 121 11.75 -14.12 -9.14
CA ASP A 121 12.85 -13.73 -8.28
C ASP A 121 13.30 -12.28 -8.53
N GLU A 122 13.33 -11.86 -9.79
CA GLU A 122 13.57 -10.45 -10.17
C GLU A 122 12.51 -9.50 -9.63
N VAL A 123 11.22 -9.81 -9.84
CA VAL A 123 10.11 -8.99 -9.33
C VAL A 123 10.12 -8.95 -7.81
N LYS A 124 10.40 -10.09 -7.14
CA LYS A 124 10.51 -10.11 -5.68
C LYS A 124 11.61 -9.18 -5.18
N ARG A 125 12.80 -9.20 -5.80
CA ARG A 125 13.89 -8.27 -5.43
C ARG A 125 13.50 -6.82 -5.68
N GLU A 126 12.91 -6.53 -6.82
CA GLU A 126 12.49 -5.18 -7.21
C GLU A 126 11.43 -4.61 -6.26
N MET A 127 10.41 -5.41 -5.91
CA MET A 127 9.34 -4.99 -5.00
C MET A 127 9.82 -4.78 -3.57
N ARG A 128 10.80 -5.56 -3.12
CA ARG A 128 11.36 -5.49 -1.76
C ARG A 128 12.43 -4.42 -1.59
N ALA A 129 13.12 -4.05 -2.66
CA ALA A 129 14.17 -3.05 -2.62
C ALA A 129 13.63 -1.68 -2.22
N ASN A 130 14.34 -1.01 -1.31
CA ASN A 130 13.99 0.33 -0.86
C ASN A 130 14.71 1.39 -1.67
N SER A 131 14.01 2.00 -2.62
CA SER A 131 14.50 3.10 -3.46
C SER A 131 14.16 4.49 -2.92
N TYR A 132 13.71 4.59 -1.65
CA TYR A 132 13.45 5.88 -1.00
C TYR A 132 14.77 6.58 -0.63
N ASP A 133 15.01 7.74 -1.24
CA ASP A 133 16.12 8.62 -0.88
C ASP A 133 15.69 9.57 0.25
N ARG A 134 16.39 9.51 1.38
CA ARG A 134 16.11 10.35 2.56
C ARG A 134 16.49 11.82 2.38
N ILE A 135 17.39 12.13 1.46
CA ILE A 135 17.87 13.49 1.18
C ILE A 135 16.85 14.24 0.31
N THR A 136 16.42 13.63 -0.79
CA THR A 136 15.45 14.24 -1.72
C THR A 136 13.99 13.97 -1.30
N GLY A 137 13.76 12.91 -0.52
CA GLY A 137 12.44 12.40 -0.18
C GLY A 137 11.75 11.63 -1.31
N SER A 138 12.46 11.33 -2.41
CA SER A 138 11.86 10.70 -3.59
C SER A 138 11.98 9.18 -3.58
N ILE A 139 11.05 8.51 -4.25
CA ILE A 139 11.15 7.09 -4.63
C ILE A 139 11.36 7.03 -6.14
N VAL A 140 12.31 6.22 -6.59
CA VAL A 140 12.47 5.91 -8.02
C VAL A 140 11.96 4.50 -8.28
N VAL A 141 11.02 4.36 -9.20
CA VAL A 141 10.52 3.06 -9.71
C VAL A 141 11.06 2.82 -11.12
N SER A 142 11.17 1.56 -11.54
CA SER A 142 11.59 1.24 -12.92
C SER A 142 10.49 1.62 -13.92
N GLU A 143 10.84 1.74 -15.20
CA GLU A 143 9.86 1.93 -16.29
C GLU A 143 8.85 0.76 -16.36
N ASP A 144 9.33 -0.48 -16.17
CA ASP A 144 8.46 -1.65 -16.15
C ASP A 144 7.43 -1.55 -15.00
N ARG A 145 7.88 -1.11 -13.83
CA ARG A 145 7.01 -0.93 -12.65
C ARG A 145 6.08 0.27 -12.80
N ALA A 146 6.51 1.35 -13.44
CA ALA A 146 5.63 2.47 -13.78
C ALA A 146 4.50 2.01 -14.72
N SER A 147 4.80 1.18 -15.72
CA SER A 147 3.78 0.58 -16.58
C SER A 147 2.84 -0.36 -15.80
N ALA A 148 3.36 -1.15 -14.86
CA ALA A 148 2.54 -1.99 -14.00
C ALA A 148 1.61 -1.16 -13.11
N ILE A 149 2.10 -0.07 -12.51
CA ILE A 149 1.32 0.87 -11.71
C ILE A 149 0.17 1.45 -12.53
N ASP A 150 0.42 1.89 -13.77
CA ASP A 150 -0.59 2.43 -14.68
C ASP A 150 -1.70 1.40 -15.01
N ARG A 151 -1.33 0.15 -15.29
CA ARG A 151 -2.31 -0.95 -15.51
C ARG A 151 -3.20 -1.18 -14.28
N VAL A 152 -2.64 -1.11 -13.07
CA VAL A 152 -3.39 -1.30 -11.82
C VAL A 152 -4.24 -0.07 -11.49
N ALA A 153 -3.73 1.13 -11.78
CA ALA A 153 -4.47 2.37 -11.64
C ALA A 153 -5.77 2.36 -12.46
N ASP A 154 -5.70 1.98 -13.74
CA ASP A 154 -6.88 1.85 -14.61
C ASP A 154 -7.96 0.96 -13.97
N HIS A 155 -7.56 -0.19 -13.40
CA HIS A 155 -8.50 -1.08 -12.73
C HIS A 155 -9.27 -0.37 -11.59
N TYR A 156 -8.57 0.33 -10.72
CA TYR A 156 -9.20 1.00 -9.57
C TYR A 156 -9.98 2.26 -9.96
N GLU A 157 -9.51 3.02 -10.95
CA GLU A 157 -10.28 4.15 -11.48
C GLU A 157 -11.61 3.69 -12.09
N ARG A 158 -11.64 2.53 -12.73
CA ARG A 158 -12.85 1.92 -13.28
C ARG A 158 -13.72 1.29 -12.20
N LEU A 159 -13.11 0.64 -11.19
CA LEU A 159 -13.82 0.00 -10.08
C LEU A 159 -14.55 1.02 -9.21
N PHE A 160 -13.91 2.13 -8.87
CA PHE A 160 -14.49 3.21 -8.07
C PHE A 160 -15.36 4.16 -8.92
N GLY A 161 -15.24 4.09 -10.25
CA GLY A 161 -16.18 4.69 -11.19
C GLY A 161 -17.38 3.78 -11.47
N ALA A 162 -18.02 3.99 -12.62
CA ALA A 162 -19.20 3.24 -13.06
C ALA A 162 -18.96 2.46 -14.37
N ASP A 163 -17.77 1.86 -14.54
CA ASP A 163 -17.51 1.02 -15.72
C ASP A 163 -18.42 -0.22 -15.69
N PRO A 164 -19.30 -0.45 -16.69
CA PRO A 164 -20.23 -1.57 -16.70
C PRO A 164 -19.56 -2.95 -16.61
N ALA A 165 -18.32 -3.09 -17.09
CA ALA A 165 -17.57 -4.34 -17.04
C ALA A 165 -17.23 -4.78 -15.60
N LEU A 166 -17.28 -3.85 -14.64
CA LEU A 166 -17.00 -4.11 -13.23
C LEU A 166 -18.25 -4.05 -12.34
N ALA A 167 -19.46 -3.95 -12.92
CA ALA A 167 -20.71 -3.87 -12.15
C ALA A 167 -20.90 -5.07 -11.21
N SER A 168 -20.71 -6.30 -11.73
CA SER A 168 -20.78 -7.52 -10.89
C SER A 168 -19.76 -7.52 -9.77
N LEU A 169 -18.54 -7.01 -10.02
CA LEU A 169 -17.50 -6.95 -9.01
C LEU A 169 -17.84 -5.92 -7.91
N ARG A 170 -18.43 -4.78 -8.29
CA ARG A 170 -18.96 -3.80 -7.32
C ARG A 170 -20.06 -4.42 -6.47
N GLU A 171 -20.97 -5.19 -7.07
CA GLU A 171 -22.01 -5.92 -6.32
C GLU A 171 -21.40 -6.91 -5.33
N ASP A 172 -20.42 -7.72 -5.76
CA ASP A 172 -19.69 -8.67 -4.91
C ASP A 172 -18.96 -7.97 -3.75
N TYR A 173 -18.46 -6.75 -3.98
CA TYR A 173 -17.80 -5.92 -2.96
C TYR A 173 -18.76 -5.04 -2.15
N ALA A 174 -20.08 -5.12 -2.41
CA ALA A 174 -21.10 -4.26 -1.84
C ALA A 174 -20.81 -2.75 -2.00
N MET A 175 -20.22 -2.37 -3.13
CA MET A 175 -19.94 -0.99 -3.51
C MET A 175 -21.12 -0.38 -4.27
N PRO A 176 -21.41 0.93 -4.10
CA PRO A 176 -22.37 1.62 -4.96
C PRO A 176 -21.86 1.70 -6.41
N GLU A 177 -22.79 1.78 -7.37
CA GLU A 177 -22.47 1.76 -8.80
C GLU A 177 -21.51 2.89 -9.23
N MET A 178 -21.57 4.03 -8.56
CA MET A 178 -20.59 5.12 -8.67
C MET A 178 -20.10 5.47 -7.27
N THR A 179 -18.89 5.04 -6.91
CA THR A 179 -18.34 5.28 -5.56
C THR A 179 -17.65 6.65 -5.47
N VAL A 180 -16.93 7.04 -6.51
CA VAL A 180 -16.29 8.36 -6.65
C VAL A 180 -16.61 8.88 -8.04
N ASP A 181 -17.35 9.98 -8.13
CA ASP A 181 -17.85 10.56 -9.37
C ASP A 181 -16.76 11.29 -10.18
N ASP A 182 -15.92 12.08 -9.51
CA ASP A 182 -14.85 12.87 -10.13
C ASP A 182 -13.64 11.99 -10.52
N PRO A 183 -13.29 11.90 -11.82
CA PRO A 183 -12.09 11.19 -12.28
C PRO A 183 -10.79 11.66 -11.64
N ALA A 184 -10.63 12.97 -11.39
CA ALA A 184 -9.42 13.49 -10.77
C ALA A 184 -9.25 12.96 -9.34
N ARG A 185 -10.36 12.81 -8.61
CA ARG A 185 -10.36 12.21 -7.26
C ARG A 185 -10.06 10.72 -7.30
N ARG A 186 -10.50 10.00 -8.32
CA ARG A 186 -10.15 8.57 -8.51
C ARG A 186 -8.65 8.39 -8.76
N ALA A 187 -8.05 9.23 -9.61
CA ALA A 187 -6.60 9.22 -9.81
C ALA A 187 -5.83 9.46 -8.50
N ARG A 188 -6.29 10.39 -7.64
CA ARG A 188 -5.69 10.59 -6.30
C ARG A 188 -5.87 9.38 -5.39
N LEU A 189 -7.04 8.74 -5.40
CA LEU A 189 -7.29 7.55 -4.59
C LEU A 189 -6.29 6.42 -4.88
N VAL A 190 -5.99 6.23 -6.17
CA VAL A 190 -5.00 5.27 -6.66
C VAL A 190 -3.61 5.55 -6.10
N ASP A 191 -3.16 6.81 -6.06
CA ASP A 191 -1.87 7.19 -5.48
C ASP A 191 -1.76 6.76 -4.00
N PHE A 192 -2.85 6.91 -3.25
CA PHE A 192 -2.92 6.45 -1.87
C PHE A 192 -2.81 4.92 -1.76
N PHE A 193 -3.55 4.17 -2.58
CA PHE A 193 -3.48 2.70 -2.58
C PHE A 193 -2.08 2.20 -2.93
N PHE A 194 -1.45 2.78 -3.97
CA PHE A 194 -0.05 2.50 -4.28
C PHE A 194 0.85 2.71 -3.07
N TRP A 195 0.78 3.85 -2.38
CA TRP A 195 1.64 4.12 -1.23
C TRP A 195 1.43 3.11 -0.10
N THR A 196 0.18 2.72 0.17
CA THR A 196 -0.12 1.71 1.19
C THR A 196 0.47 0.34 0.84
N SER A 197 0.41 -0.07 -0.44
CA SER A 197 1.03 -1.28 -0.97
C SER A 197 2.57 -1.21 -0.93
N TRP A 198 3.15 -0.08 -1.34
CA TRP A 198 4.59 0.14 -1.32
C TRP A 198 5.17 -0.06 0.08
N ALA A 199 4.50 0.48 1.11
CA ALA A 199 4.90 0.28 2.50
C ALA A 199 4.85 -1.21 2.92
N CYS A 200 3.94 -1.99 2.33
CA CYS A 200 3.81 -3.42 2.60
C CYS A 200 4.91 -4.27 1.97
N ALA A 201 5.39 -3.88 0.79
CA ALA A 201 6.37 -4.63 0.02
C ALA A 201 7.82 -4.25 0.34
N THR A 202 8.06 -2.99 0.67
CA THR A 202 9.42 -2.42 0.74
C THR A 202 10.09 -2.68 2.08
N GLU A 203 11.30 -3.24 2.04
CA GLU A 203 12.12 -3.48 3.23
C GLU A 203 12.52 -2.16 3.92
N ARG A 204 12.54 -2.17 5.25
CA ARG A 204 13.08 -1.04 6.03
C ARG A 204 14.58 -0.88 5.72
N PRO A 205 15.12 0.35 5.78
CA PRO A 205 16.55 0.55 5.63
C PRO A 205 17.33 -0.32 6.63
N ASP A 206 18.33 -1.04 6.13
CA ASP A 206 19.20 -1.94 6.89
C ASP A 206 18.50 -3.12 7.59
N GLN A 207 17.32 -3.55 7.10
CA GLN A 207 16.57 -4.69 7.65
C GLN A 207 15.99 -5.60 6.55
N HIS A 208 15.64 -6.84 6.90
CA HIS A 208 15.00 -7.82 6.00
C HIS A 208 13.48 -7.96 6.24
N VAL A 209 12.87 -6.94 6.83
CA VAL A 209 11.43 -6.87 7.08
C VAL A 209 10.87 -5.60 6.45
N THR A 210 9.65 -5.68 5.91
CA THR A 210 8.98 -4.52 5.32
C THR A 210 8.50 -3.53 6.38
N TYR A 211 8.07 -2.33 5.99
CA TYR A 211 7.57 -1.34 6.96
C TYR A 211 6.40 -1.86 7.79
N THR A 212 5.62 -2.80 7.25
CA THR A 212 4.48 -3.48 7.89
C THR A 212 4.84 -4.85 8.48
N ASN A 213 6.13 -5.15 8.70
CA ASN A 213 6.61 -6.41 9.26
C ASN A 213 6.25 -7.65 8.41
N ASN A 214 6.45 -7.57 7.09
CA ASN A 214 6.15 -8.63 6.12
C ASN A 214 4.67 -9.02 6.07
N TRP A 215 3.77 -8.11 6.45
CA TRP A 215 2.36 -8.17 6.06
C TRP A 215 2.17 -7.44 4.72
N PRO A 216 1.34 -7.92 3.78
CA PRO A 216 0.53 -9.15 3.82
C PRO A 216 1.35 -10.40 3.41
N HIS A 217 0.69 -11.56 3.40
CA HIS A 217 1.28 -12.85 2.98
C HIS A 217 1.37 -12.99 1.46
#